data_AF-A0A9W7Y9Y6-F1
#
_entry.id   AF-A0A9W7Y9Y6-F1
#
_cell.length_a   1.000
_cell.length_b   1.000
_cell.length_c   1.000
_cell.angle_alpha   90.00
_cell.angle_beta   90.00
_cell.angle_gamma   90.00
#
_symmetry.space_group_name_H-M   'P 1'
#
loop_
_entity.id
_entity.type
_entity.pdbx_description
1 polymer ?
#
loop_
_entity_poly.entity_id
_entity_poly.type
_entity_poly.pdbx_seq_one_letter_code
_entity_poly.pdbx_strand_id
1 'polypeptide(L)' 'MSCPVRALDEFDVFMDAANRRIAMSMMIDSARSQGDTQFVLITPQDMSVRPDADITILRLQPPRRGMASG' A
#
# COMPACT_ATOMS: atom_id res chain seq x y z
N MET A 1 15.89 11.28 -14.70
CA MET A 1 16.10 10.25 -13.66
C MET A 1 14.78 10.06 -12.94
N SER A 2 14.06 8.97 -13.26
CA SER A 2 12.86 8.58 -12.53
C SER A 2 13.28 7.73 -11.32
N CYS A 3 12.56 7.84 -10.20
CA CYS A 3 12.78 6.98 -9.04
C CYS A 3 12.13 5.60 -9.31
N PRO A 4 12.90 4.50 -9.36
CA PRO A 4 12.40 3.18 -9.77
C PRO A 4 11.46 2.52 -8.73
N VAL A 5 11.48 2.99 -7.49
CA VAL A 5 10.62 2.49 -6.41
C VAL A 5 10.03 3.68 -5.66
N ARG A 6 8.74 3.65 -5.37
CA ARG A 6 8.04 4.64 -4.53
C ARG A 6 7.28 3.92 -3.44
N ALA A 7 7.52 4.31 -2.20
CA ALA A 7 6.82 3.78 -1.03
C ALA A 7 5.97 4.87 -0.40
N LEU A 8 4.71 4.56 -0.08
CA LEU A 8 3.82 5.41 0.72
C LEU A 8 3.39 4.61 1.96
N ASP A 9 3.45 5.26 3.10
CA ASP A 9 3.00 4.72 4.38
C ASP A 9 1.82 5.54 4.92
N GLU A 10 0.93 4.88 5.64
CA GLU A 10 -0.26 5.46 6.28
C GLU A 10 -1.08 6.42 5.37
N PHE A 11 -1.17 6.12 4.08
CA PHE A 11 -1.82 6.99 3.09
C PHE A 11 -3.32 7.24 3.37
N ASP A 12 -3.96 6.38 4.17
CA ASP A 12 -5.39 6.35 4.44
C ASP A 12 -5.75 6.63 5.91
N VAL A 13 -4.83 7.13 6.73
CA VAL A 13 -4.99 7.32 8.19
C VAL A 13 -6.25 8.11 8.59
N PHE A 14 -6.73 9.02 7.73
CA PHE A 14 -7.94 9.82 7.97
C PHE A 14 -9.09 9.52 7.01
N MET A 15 -8.97 8.48 6.18
CA MET A 15 -9.97 8.14 5.19
C MET A 15 -10.98 7.13 5.74
N ASP A 16 -12.27 7.39 5.50
CA ASP A 16 -13.29 6.35 5.64
C ASP A 16 -13.13 5.25 4.57
N ALA A 17 -13.95 4.19 4.67
CA ALA A 17 -13.87 3.05 3.76
C ALA A 17 -14.18 3.39 2.29
N ALA A 18 -15.05 4.37 2.03
CA ALA A 18 -15.41 4.76 0.66
C ALA A 18 -14.27 5.56 0.02
N ASN A 19 -13.76 6.54 0.74
CA ASN A 19 -12.63 7.37 0.32
C ASN A 19 -11.35 6.55 0.15
N ARG A 20 -11.06 5.62 1.08
CA ARG A 20 -9.93 4.70 0.97
C ARG A 20 -10.00 3.85 -0.29
N ARG A 21 -11.18 3.35 -0.65
CA ARG A 21 -11.37 2.55 -1.88
C ARG A 21 -11.08 3.38 -3.14
N ILE A 22 -11.54 4.62 -3.19
CA ILE A 22 -11.30 5.52 -4.33
C ILE A 22 -9.82 5.86 -4.43
N ALA A 23 -9.19 6.25 -3.32
CA ALA A 23 -7.76 6.54 -3.25
C ALA A 23 -6.90 5.34 -3.70
N MET A 24 -7.26 4.13 -3.29
CA MET A 24 -6.57 2.91 -3.70
C MET A 24 -6.65 2.67 -5.21
N SER A 25 -7.83 2.87 -5.82
CA SER A 25 -7.99 2.78 -7.28
C SER A 25 -7.09 3.79 -7.99
N MET A 26 -7.10 5.05 -7.53
CA MET A 26 -6.29 6.12 -8.12
C MET A 26 -4.78 5.82 -8.05
N MET A 27 -4.32 5.25 -6.93
CA MET A 27 -2.91 4.85 -6.79
C MET A 27 -2.54 3.68 -7.71
N ILE A 28 -3.41 2.68 -7.86
CA ILE A 28 -3.20 1.56 -8.80
C ILE A 28 -3.13 2.08 -10.24
N ASP A 29 -4.07 2.95 -10.65
CA ASP A 29 -4.08 3.54 -12.00
C ASP A 29 -2.80 4.36 -12.24
N SER A 30 -2.37 5.13 -11.22
CA SER A 30 -1.12 5.89 -11.27
C SER A 30 0.11 4.99 -11.42
N ALA A 31 0.14 3.85 -10.72
CA ALA A 31 1.23 2.87 -10.81
C ALA A 31 1.28 2.22 -12.19
N ARG A 32 0.13 1.82 -12.73
CA ARG A 32 0.02 1.20 -14.07
C ARG A 32 0.44 2.15 -15.20
N SER A 33 0.26 3.45 -15.02
CA SER A 33 0.76 4.45 -15.98
C SER A 33 2.28 4.66 -15.96
N GLN A 34 2.98 4.09 -14.96
CA GLN A 34 4.43 4.26 -14.75
C GLN A 34 5.14 2.89 -14.79
N GLY A 35 5.26 2.31 -15.99
CA GLY A 35 5.78 0.96 -16.20
C GLY A 35 7.20 0.67 -15.67
N ASP A 36 8.02 1.71 -15.48
CA ASP A 36 9.38 1.59 -14.93
C ASP A 36 9.46 1.94 -13.43
N THR A 37 8.33 1.97 -12.71
CA THR A 37 8.28 2.34 -11.29
C THR A 37 7.43 1.36 -10.49
N GLN A 38 8.04 0.75 -9.49
CA GLN A 38 7.34 -0.08 -8.51
C GLN A 38 6.73 0.78 -7.41
N PHE A 39 5.48 0.49 -7.05
CA PHE A 39 4.79 1.12 -5.94
C PHE A 39 4.65 0.16 -4.77
N VAL A 40 5.00 0.63 -3.56
CA VAL A 40 4.84 -0.09 -2.30
C VAL A 40 3.91 0.74 -1.42
N LEU A 41 2.74 0.20 -1.09
CA LEU A 41 1.76 0.89 -0.27
C LEU A 41 1.64 0.15 1.07
N ILE A 42 1.85 0.87 2.16
CA ILE A 42 1.80 0.35 3.52
C ILE A 42 0.62 1.01 4.22
N THR A 43 -0.21 0.20 4.85
CA THR A 43 -1.33 0.67 5.66
C THR A 43 -1.64 -0.34 6.77
N PRO A 44 -2.02 0.12 7.98
CA PRO A 44 -2.59 -0.75 9.01
C PRO A 44 -4.07 -1.11 8.74
N GLN A 45 -4.70 -0.46 7.76
CA GLN A 45 -6.11 -0.67 7.41
C GLN A 45 -6.29 -1.87 6.48
N ASP A 46 -7.52 -2.39 6.40
CA ASP A 46 -7.82 -3.46 5.45
C ASP A 46 -7.80 -2.95 4.00
N MET A 47 -6.97 -3.62 3.18
CA MET A 47 -6.93 -3.45 1.74
C MET A 47 -7.94 -4.40 1.07
N SER A 48 -9.10 -3.86 0.65
CA SER A 48 -10.07 -4.56 -0.18
C SER A 48 -9.71 -4.45 -1.66
N VAL A 49 -8.49 -4.88 -2.02
CA VAL A 49 -7.99 -4.91 -3.41
C VAL A 49 -7.99 -6.35 -3.90
N ARG A 50 -8.37 -6.54 -5.18
CA ARG A 50 -8.30 -7.85 -5.81
C ARG A 50 -6.86 -8.08 -6.29
N PRO A 51 -6.26 -9.24 -6.01
CA PRO A 51 -5.00 -9.63 -6.63
C PRO A 51 -5.13 -9.61 -8.16
N ASP A 52 -4.04 -9.26 -8.82
CA ASP A 52 -3.91 -9.20 -10.27
C ASP A 52 -2.45 -9.55 -10.65
N ALA A 53 -2.14 -9.72 -11.94
CA ALA A 53 -0.81 -10.09 -12.39
C ALA A 53 0.28 -9.10 -11.96
N ASP A 54 -0.07 -7.82 -11.79
CA ASP A 54 0.80 -6.72 -11.38
C ASP A 54 0.63 -6.32 -9.89
N ILE A 55 -0.27 -6.99 -9.14
CA ILE A 55 -0.61 -6.63 -7.76
C ILE A 55 -0.29 -7.78 -6.80
N THR A 56 0.70 -7.57 -5.94
CA THR A 56 1.03 -8.48 -4.83
C THR A 56 0.52 -7.92 -3.51
N ILE A 57 -0.22 -8.73 -2.75
CA ILE A 57 -0.72 -8.37 -1.42
C ILE A 57 0.07 -9.14 -0.36
N LEU A 58 0.86 -8.41 0.44
CA LEU A 58 1.59 -8.96 1.58
C LEU A 58 0.88 -8.58 2.89
N ARG A 59 0.29 -9.57 3.57
CA ARG A 59 -0.27 -9.38 4.92
C ARG A 59 0.77 -9.75 5.98
N LEU A 60 1.21 -8.78 6.76
CA LEU A 60 2.16 -9.00 7.86
C LEU A 60 1.45 -9.61 9.08
N GLN A 61 2.17 -10.43 9.83
CA GLN A 61 1.68 -10.90 11.13
C GLN A 61 1.63 -9.73 12.12
N PRO A 62 0.68 -9.72 13.08
CA PRO A 62 0.69 -8.76 14.16
C PRO A 62 2.05 -8.72 14.87
N PRO A 63 2.53 -7.54 15.31
CA PRO A 63 3.81 -7.43 15.97
C PRO A 63 3.83 -8.26 17.26
N ARG A 64 4.95 -8.94 17.51
CA ARG A 64 5.16 -9.64 18.79
C ARG A 64 5.31 -8.59 19.90
N ARG A 65 4.30 -8.46 20.76
CA ARG A 65 4.40 -7.60 21.95
C ARG A 65 5.39 -8.23 22.93
N GLY A 66 6.53 -7.58 23.20
CA GLY A 66 7.44 -8.00 24.28
C GLY A 66 8.95 -8.00 24.04
N MET A 67 9.47 -7.43 22.95
CA MET A 67 10.93 -7.17 22.83
C MET A 67 11.21 -5.66 22.77
N ALA A 68 10.86 -4.98 23.86
CA ALA A 68 11.64 -3.83 24.30
C ALA A 68 12.64 -4.38 25.34
N SER A 69 13.75 -4.91 24.84
CA SER A 69 14.91 -5.26 25.66
C SER A 69 16.08 -4.44 25.15
N GLY A 70 16.44 -3.42 25.93
CA GLY A 70 17.47 -2.42 25.66
C GLY A 70 17.19 -1.16 26.45
#